data_AF-A0A1V1P9K3-F1
#
_entry.id   AF-A0A1V1P9K3-F1
#
_cell.length_a   1.000
_cell.length_b   1.000
_cell.length_c   1.000
_cell.angle_alpha   90.00
_cell.angle_beta   90.00
_cell.angle_gamma   90.00
#
_symmetry.space_group_name_H-M   'P 1'
#
loop_
_entity.id
_entity.type
_entity.pdbx_description
1 polymer ?
#
loop_
_entity_poly.entity_id
_entity_poly.type
_entity_poly.pdbx_seq_one_letter_code
_entity_poly.pdbx_strand_id
1 'polypeptide(L)'
;MKYYFSDELFNKLPDIFSLLADLVQQKSTIEFLSIVLEYIGTNQRCDEDFLKESLDKAFENKGEEIMHTLAEKLVDKYSLAEKLVDKYSLADKWIDQGKKEGKKEGKTQLLSFLFEERFGSIPQQITKQINQADDKLIEDLTRSFLRFQSINDYYLWWEKHYSA
;
A
#
# COMPACT_ATOMS: atom_id res chain seq x y z
N MET A 1 -7.27 21.36 12.90
CA MET A 1 -6.71 22.50 13.65
C MET A 1 -6.59 23.69 12.70
N LYS A 2 -7.67 24.44 12.52
CA LYS A 2 -7.68 25.77 11.88
C LYS A 2 -7.31 26.78 12.98
N TYR A 3 -6.53 27.82 12.68
CA TYR A 3 -6.23 29.00 13.53
C TYR A 3 -4.99 29.00 14.46
N TYR A 4 -3.76 28.77 13.98
CA TYR A 4 -2.56 29.25 14.73
C TYR A 4 -1.40 29.74 13.84
N PHE A 5 -1.71 30.65 12.92
CA PHE A 5 -0.70 31.56 12.37
C PHE A 5 -1.28 32.97 12.50
N SER A 6 -0.89 33.68 13.56
CA SER A 6 -1.13 35.12 13.65
C SER A 6 -0.32 35.81 12.55
N ASP A 7 -0.81 36.96 12.06
CA ASP A 7 -0.09 37.79 11.07
C ASP A 7 1.35 38.11 11.51
N GLU A 8 1.62 38.01 12.82
CA GLU A 8 2.93 38.13 13.46
C GLU A 8 3.97 37.13 12.97
N LEU A 9 3.62 35.87 12.66
CA LEU A 9 4.63 34.92 12.14
C LEU A 9 5.08 35.31 10.74
N PHE A 10 4.16 35.73 9.87
CA PHE A 10 4.50 36.16 8.52
C PHE A 10 5.38 37.41 8.54
N ASN A 11 5.11 38.32 9.48
CA ASN A 11 5.95 39.50 9.71
C ASN A 11 7.36 39.15 10.25
N LYS A 12 7.51 37.98 10.88
CA LYS A 12 8.78 37.49 11.46
C LYS A 12 9.53 36.51 10.56
N LEU A 13 8.94 36.07 9.45
CA LEU A 13 9.58 35.16 8.51
C LEU A 13 10.93 35.67 7.97
N PRO A 14 11.05 36.95 7.56
CA PRO A 14 12.35 37.49 7.13
C PRO A 14 13.41 37.43 8.23
N ASP A 15 13.04 37.75 9.48
CA ASP A 15 13.94 37.68 10.64
C ASP A 15 14.37 36.22 10.89
N ILE A 16 13.44 35.27 10.81
CA ILE A 16 13.73 33.83 10.97
C ILE A 16 14.66 33.33 9.86
N PHE A 17 14.41 33.71 8.61
CA PHE A 17 15.27 33.31 7.50
C PHE A 17 16.66 33.94 7.61
N SER A 18 16.78 35.18 8.06
CA SER A 18 18.08 35.82 8.31
C SER A 18 18.89 35.08 9.38
N LEU A 19 18.26 34.66 10.49
CA LEU A 19 18.92 33.84 11.51
C LEU A 19 19.37 32.47 10.99
N LEU A 20 18.62 31.90 10.05
CA LEU A 20 18.96 30.63 9.41
C LEU A 20 20.05 30.79 8.34
N ALA A 21 20.17 31.96 7.72
CA ALA A 21 21.19 32.24 6.71
C ALA A 21 22.61 32.08 7.24
N ASP A 22 22.84 32.52 8.49
CA ASP A 22 24.11 32.36 9.19
C ASP A 22 24.48 30.88 9.46
N LEU A 23 23.48 29.98 9.41
CA LEU A 23 23.62 28.56 9.74
C LEU A 23 23.61 27.64 8.50
N VAL A 24 23.40 28.17 7.29
CA VAL A 24 23.16 27.37 6.06
C VAL A 24 24.39 26.60 5.56
N GLN A 25 25.57 26.81 6.14
CA GLN A 25 26.77 26.02 5.81
C GLN A 25 26.67 24.53 6.24
N GLN A 26 25.65 24.14 7.01
CA GLN A 26 25.44 22.75 7.45
C GLN A 26 24.25 22.10 6.75
N LYS A 27 24.39 20.83 6.32
CA LYS A 27 23.32 20.02 5.68
C LYS A 27 22.02 19.97 6.50
N SER A 28 22.12 20.01 7.84
CA SER A 28 20.98 20.02 8.77
C SER A 28 20.11 21.26 8.66
N THR A 29 20.66 22.40 8.24
CA THR A 29 19.91 23.67 8.14
C THR A 29 18.97 23.65 6.94
N ILE A 30 19.35 23.01 5.83
CA ILE A 30 18.49 22.81 4.66
C ILE A 30 17.34 21.82 4.97
N GLU A 31 17.58 20.80 5.80
CA GLU A 31 16.51 19.92 6.31
C GLU A 31 15.48 20.68 7.14
N PHE A 32 15.94 21.51 8.08
CA PHE A 32 15.06 22.34 8.89
C PHE A 32 14.26 23.34 8.04
N LEU A 33 14.93 24.01 7.09
CA LEU A 33 14.28 24.95 6.17
C LEU A 33 13.22 24.27 5.30
N SER A 34 13.46 23.03 4.86
CA SER A 34 12.47 22.23 4.13
C SER A 34 11.20 22.01 4.95
N ILE A 35 11.34 21.68 6.25
CA ILE A 35 10.20 21.44 7.16
C ILE A 35 9.43 22.73 7.41
N VAL A 36 10.14 23.85 7.61
CA VAL A 36 9.51 25.17 7.82
C VAL A 36 8.74 25.60 6.57
N LEU A 37 9.33 25.46 5.38
CA LEU A 37 8.65 25.80 4.12
C LEU A 37 7.49 24.86 3.81
N GLU A 38 7.60 23.55 4.08
CA GLU A 38 6.50 22.59 3.94
C GLU A 38 5.31 22.98 4.84
N TYR A 39 5.60 23.44 6.07
CA TYR A 39 4.56 23.84 7.00
C TYR A 39 3.92 25.18 6.64
N ILE A 40 4.70 26.14 6.14
CA ILE A 40 4.21 27.49 5.80
C ILE A 40 3.56 27.53 4.40
N GLY A 41 4.12 26.84 3.42
CA GLY A 41 3.64 26.80 2.03
C GLY A 41 2.29 26.07 1.86
N THR A 42 1.81 25.36 2.87
CA THR A 42 0.44 24.83 2.89
C THR A 42 -0.62 25.89 3.17
N ASN A 43 -0.21 27.12 3.47
CA ASN A 43 -1.10 28.24 3.80
C ASN A 43 -1.26 29.19 2.60
N GLN A 44 -2.52 29.47 2.20
CA GLN A 44 -2.87 30.28 1.02
C GLN A 44 -2.29 31.71 1.00
N ARG A 45 -1.79 32.21 2.14
CA ARG A 45 -1.22 33.56 2.27
C ARG A 45 0.29 33.62 2.02
N CYS A 46 0.94 32.48 1.85
CA CYS A 46 2.34 32.40 1.50
C CYS A 46 2.42 32.06 0.01
N ASP A 47 2.39 33.08 -0.84
CA ASP A 47 2.58 32.90 -2.27
C ASP A 47 4.07 32.78 -2.62
N GLU A 48 4.33 32.31 -3.84
CA GLU A 48 5.68 32.05 -4.34
C GLU A 48 6.55 33.32 -4.39
N ASP A 49 5.94 34.45 -4.74
CA ASP A 49 6.60 35.75 -4.83
C ASP A 49 7.07 36.25 -3.46
N PHE A 50 6.21 36.16 -2.43
CA PHE A 50 6.57 36.54 -1.06
C PHE A 50 7.69 35.67 -0.48
N LEU A 51 7.64 34.36 -0.75
CA LEU A 51 8.69 33.42 -0.31
C LEU A 51 10.02 33.73 -1.00
N LYS A 52 9.99 33.97 -2.31
CA LYS A 52 11.18 34.31 -3.09
C LYS A 52 11.81 35.62 -2.57
N GLU A 53 11.00 36.67 -2.41
CA GLU A 53 11.48 37.96 -1.91
C GLU A 53 12.05 37.86 -0.49
N SER A 54 11.42 37.07 0.38
CA SER A 54 11.87 36.87 1.75
C SER A 54 13.18 36.07 1.83
N LEU A 55 13.33 35.05 0.98
CA LEU A 55 14.56 34.27 0.87
C LEU A 55 15.69 35.09 0.24
N ASP A 56 15.42 35.85 -0.81
CA ASP A 56 16.44 36.69 -1.46
C ASP A 56 16.98 37.77 -0.51
N LYS A 57 16.11 38.36 0.32
CA LYS A 57 16.51 39.30 1.39
C LYS A 57 17.36 38.64 2.47
N ALA A 58 17.02 37.41 2.87
CA ALA A 58 17.73 36.71 3.92
C ALA A 58 19.07 36.11 3.47
N PHE A 59 19.18 35.74 2.20
CA PHE A 59 20.30 34.97 1.64
C PHE A 59 21.14 35.75 0.62
N GLU A 60 21.17 37.09 0.72
CA GLU A 60 22.01 37.96 -0.12
C GLU A 60 21.90 37.65 -1.64
N ASN A 61 20.67 37.52 -2.15
CA ASN A 61 20.35 37.15 -3.55
C ASN A 61 20.67 35.70 -3.95
N LYS A 62 20.85 34.78 -3.00
CA LYS A 62 20.93 33.33 -3.25
C LYS A 62 19.61 32.59 -3.00
N GLY A 63 18.51 33.32 -2.84
CA GLY A 63 17.21 32.72 -2.52
C GLY A 63 16.73 31.76 -3.60
N GLU A 64 17.00 32.06 -4.87
CA GLU A 64 16.66 31.20 -6.02
C GLU A 64 17.39 29.85 -6.01
N GLU A 65 18.69 29.83 -5.73
CA GLU A 65 19.50 28.59 -5.62
C GLU A 65 19.03 27.71 -4.46
N ILE A 66 18.70 28.35 -3.33
CA ILE A 66 18.18 27.67 -2.15
C ILE A 66 16.77 27.12 -2.42
N MET A 67 15.92 27.90 -3.07
CA MET A 67 14.57 27.48 -3.43
C MET A 67 14.58 26.28 -4.39
N HIS A 68 15.47 26.26 -5.37
CA HIS A 68 15.65 25.11 -6.27
C HIS A 68 16.06 23.85 -5.49
N THR A 69 17.06 23.96 -4.63
CA THR A 69 17.56 22.85 -3.80
C THR A 69 16.45 22.29 -2.88
N LEU A 70 15.61 23.17 -2.33
CA LEU A 70 14.49 22.78 -1.47
C LEU A 70 13.35 22.14 -2.27
N ALA A 71 13.05 22.68 -3.46
CA ALA A 71 12.04 22.12 -4.37
C ALA A 71 12.41 20.70 -4.82
N GLU A 72 13.65 20.48 -5.26
CA GLU A 72 14.16 19.15 -5.62
C GLU A 72 14.01 18.16 -4.47
N LYS A 73 14.40 18.57 -3.26
CA LYS A 73 14.32 17.74 -2.07
C LYS A 73 12.89 17.40 -1.66
N LEU A 74 11.96 18.35 -1.81
CA LEU A 74 10.53 18.09 -1.56
C LEU A 74 9.98 17.11 -2.61
N VAL A 75 10.29 17.30 -3.89
CA VAL A 75 9.89 16.38 -4.97
C VAL A 75 10.37 14.95 -4.67
N ASP A 76 11.63 14.78 -4.26
CA ASP A 76 12.18 13.48 -3.88
C ASP A 76 11.45 12.86 -2.68
N LYS A 77 11.16 13.66 -1.65
CA LYS A 77 10.44 13.22 -0.44
C LYS A 77 9.03 12.74 -0.78
N TYR A 78 8.28 13.49 -1.59
CA TYR A 78 6.93 13.11 -1.99
C TYR A 78 6.92 11.91 -2.95
N SER A 79 7.89 11.81 -3.88
CA SER A 79 8.06 10.64 -4.74
C SER A 79 8.35 9.36 -3.94
N LEU A 80 9.17 9.45 -2.88
CA LEU A 80 9.43 8.33 -1.99
C LEU A 80 8.18 7.91 -1.21
N ALA A 81 7.40 8.88 -0.73
CA ALA A 81 6.15 8.62 -0.03
C ALA A 81 5.12 7.90 -0.92
N GLU A 82 4.96 8.33 -2.18
CA GLU A 82 4.07 7.69 -3.16
C GLU A 82 4.48 6.23 -3.43
N LYS A 83 5.78 5.98 -3.66
CA LYS A 83 6.32 4.61 -3.84
C LYS A 83 6.09 3.72 -2.62
N LEU A 84 6.13 4.27 -1.41
CA LEU A 84 5.85 3.52 -0.19
C LEU A 84 4.36 3.13 -0.11
N VAL A 85 3.44 4.05 -0.43
CA VAL A 85 2.00 3.77 -0.46
C VAL A 85 1.68 2.63 -1.43
N ASP A 86 2.25 2.66 -2.64
CA ASP A 86 2.06 1.59 -3.63
C ASP A 86 2.59 0.24 -3.15
N LYS A 87 3.75 0.24 -2.49
CA LYS A 87 4.36 -0.97 -1.94
C LYS A 87 3.48 -1.61 -0.85
N TYR A 88 2.86 -0.82 0.03
CA TYR A 88 1.93 -1.33 1.04
C TYR A 88 0.65 -1.88 0.39
N SER A 89 0.10 -1.18 -0.62
CA SER A 89 -1.07 -1.65 -1.39
C SER A 89 -0.83 -2.99 -2.08
N LEU A 90 0.37 -3.21 -2.64
CA LEU A 90 0.75 -4.50 -3.21
C LEU A 90 0.89 -5.59 -2.14
N ALA A 91 1.53 -5.28 -1.01
CA ALA A 91 1.66 -6.25 0.09
C ALA A 91 0.30 -6.75 0.60
N ASP A 92 -0.69 -5.85 0.74
CA ASP A 92 -2.05 -6.21 1.15
C ASP A 92 -2.74 -7.14 0.15
N LYS A 93 -2.58 -6.89 -1.16
CA LYS A 93 -3.11 -7.77 -2.21
C LYS A 93 -2.50 -9.17 -2.16
N TRP A 94 -1.19 -9.27 -1.91
CA TRP A 94 -0.50 -10.56 -1.81
C TRP A 94 -0.91 -11.33 -0.56
N ILE A 95 -1.12 -10.65 0.57
CA ILE A 95 -1.64 -11.28 1.79
C ILE A 95 -3.07 -11.80 1.57
N ASP A 96 -3.94 -11.03 0.91
CA ASP A 96 -5.30 -11.48 0.60
C ASP A 96 -5.30 -12.68 -0.36
N GLN A 97 -4.47 -12.65 -1.40
CA GLN A 97 -4.31 -13.78 -2.31
C GLN A 97 -3.79 -15.02 -1.59
N GLY A 98 -2.75 -14.89 -0.76
CA GLY A 98 -2.21 -16.01 0.03
C GLY A 98 -3.23 -16.60 1.01
N LYS A 99 -4.08 -15.76 1.64
CA LYS A 99 -5.18 -16.24 2.50
C LYS A 99 -6.22 -17.03 1.70
N LYS A 100 -6.57 -16.56 0.49
CA LYS A 100 -7.52 -17.25 -0.40
C LYS A 100 -6.96 -18.59 -0.87
N GLU A 101 -5.71 -18.61 -1.31
CA GLU A 101 -5.03 -19.83 -1.75
C GLU A 101 -4.91 -20.84 -0.60
N GLY A 102 -4.47 -20.44 0.58
CA GLY A 102 -4.38 -21.32 1.75
C GLY A 102 -5.73 -21.87 2.21
N LYS A 103 -6.80 -21.07 2.12
CA LYS A 103 -8.17 -21.56 2.41
C LYS A 103 -8.61 -22.61 1.40
N LYS A 104 -8.32 -22.40 0.11
CA LYS A 104 -8.63 -23.37 -0.95
C LYS A 104 -7.87 -24.67 -0.75
N GLU A 105 -6.56 -24.60 -0.54
CA GLU A 105 -5.71 -25.77 -0.30
C GLU A 105 -6.18 -26.57 0.93
N GLY A 106 -6.54 -25.89 2.02
CA GLY A 106 -7.08 -26.56 3.20
C GLY A 106 -8.41 -27.27 2.94
N LYS A 107 -9.32 -26.67 2.16
CA LYS A 107 -10.58 -27.31 1.76
C LYS A 107 -10.34 -28.56 0.90
N THR A 108 -9.45 -28.48 -0.09
CA THR A 108 -9.19 -29.61 -1.00
C THR A 108 -8.48 -30.76 -0.29
N GLN A 109 -7.49 -30.46 0.56
CA GLN A 109 -6.82 -31.46 1.41
C GLN A 109 -7.81 -32.15 2.35
N LEU A 110 -8.66 -31.39 3.04
CA LEU A 110 -9.68 -31.97 3.93
C LEU A 110 -10.64 -32.86 3.16
N LEU A 111 -11.09 -32.43 1.98
CA LEU A 111 -12.02 -33.23 1.18
C LEU A 111 -11.36 -34.53 0.70
N SER A 112 -10.13 -34.48 0.18
CA SER A 112 -9.37 -35.68 -0.18
C SER A 112 -9.20 -36.63 1.00
N PHE A 113 -8.85 -36.11 2.18
CA PHE A 113 -8.78 -36.90 3.42
C PHE A 113 -10.12 -37.57 3.75
N LEU A 114 -11.25 -36.84 3.70
CA LEU A 114 -12.57 -37.41 3.97
C LEU A 114 -12.95 -38.52 2.98
N PHE A 115 -12.59 -38.35 1.71
CA PHE A 115 -12.77 -39.38 0.69
C PHE A 115 -11.96 -40.64 1.01
N GLU A 116 -10.70 -40.48 1.41
CA GLU A 116 -9.83 -41.59 1.82
C GLU A 116 -10.34 -42.31 3.07
N GLU A 117 -10.77 -41.56 4.09
CA GLU A 117 -11.34 -42.13 5.33
C GLU A 117 -12.62 -42.92 5.08
N ARG A 118 -13.48 -42.46 4.15
CA ARG A 118 -14.78 -43.10 3.90
C ARG A 118 -14.71 -44.27 2.92
N PHE A 119 -13.88 -44.14 1.88
CA PHE A 119 -13.87 -45.08 0.75
C PHE A 119 -12.54 -45.82 0.59
N GLY A 120 -11.57 -45.58 1.48
CA GLY A 120 -10.22 -46.11 1.37
C GLY A 120 -9.41 -45.39 0.30
N SER A 121 -8.33 -46.03 -0.15
CA SER A 121 -7.43 -45.44 -1.16
C SER A 121 -8.21 -44.96 -2.39
N ILE A 122 -8.21 -43.64 -2.62
CA ILE A 122 -8.87 -43.06 -3.79
C ILE A 122 -7.92 -43.01 -5.00
N PRO A 123 -8.44 -43.12 -6.24
CA PRO A 123 -7.63 -42.91 -7.43
C PRO A 123 -7.05 -41.51 -7.50
N GLN A 124 -5.80 -41.40 -7.95
CA GLN A 124 -5.09 -40.11 -8.10
C GLN A 124 -5.85 -39.08 -8.97
N GLN A 125 -6.70 -39.57 -9.88
CA GLN A 125 -7.58 -38.73 -10.70
C GLN A 125 -8.50 -37.86 -9.83
N ILE A 126 -9.09 -38.43 -8.78
CA ILE A 126 -10.03 -37.73 -7.90
C ILE A 126 -9.32 -36.61 -7.15
N THR A 127 -8.14 -36.89 -6.61
CA THR A 127 -7.30 -35.88 -5.94
C THR A 127 -6.94 -34.74 -6.89
N LYS A 128 -6.57 -35.05 -8.14
CA LYS A 128 -6.28 -34.02 -9.16
C LYS A 128 -7.50 -33.17 -9.48
N GLN A 129 -8.66 -33.80 -9.66
CA GLN A 129 -9.93 -33.13 -9.94
C GLN A 129 -10.34 -32.19 -8.79
N ILE A 130 -10.25 -32.66 -7.54
CA ILE A 130 -10.51 -31.83 -6.34
C ILE A 130 -9.55 -30.63 -6.29
N ASN A 131 -8.25 -30.83 -6.50
CA ASN A 131 -7.28 -29.73 -6.43
C ASN A 131 -7.47 -28.66 -7.53
N GLN A 132 -7.99 -29.07 -8.69
CA GLN A 132 -8.23 -28.18 -9.82
C GLN A 132 -9.60 -27.50 -9.79
N ALA A 133 -10.55 -28.02 -9.01
CA ALA A 133 -11.88 -27.46 -8.86
C ALA A 133 -11.84 -26.00 -8.35
N ASP A 134 -12.82 -25.19 -8.75
CA ASP A 134 -13.03 -23.89 -8.13
C ASP A 134 -13.70 -24.01 -6.75
N ASP A 135 -13.70 -22.90 -6.00
CA ASP A 135 -14.21 -22.88 -4.62
C ASP A 135 -15.69 -23.28 -4.51
N LYS A 136 -16.50 -22.96 -5.54
CA LYS A 136 -17.93 -23.26 -5.56
C LYS A 136 -18.15 -24.75 -5.79
N LEU A 137 -17.45 -25.32 -6.76
CA LEU A 137 -17.52 -26.75 -7.06
C LEU A 137 -17.05 -27.58 -5.85
N ILE A 138 -16.04 -27.11 -5.10
CA ILE A 138 -15.62 -27.75 -3.84
C ILE A 138 -16.70 -27.72 -2.76
N GLU A 139 -17.40 -26.60 -2.59
CA GLU A 139 -18.49 -26.50 -1.62
C GLU A 139 -19.68 -27.39 -2.00
N ASP A 140 -20.05 -27.43 -3.28
CA ASP A 140 -21.12 -28.29 -3.80
C ASP A 140 -20.76 -29.78 -3.69
N LEU A 141 -19.50 -30.13 -3.99
CA LEU A 141 -18.98 -31.48 -3.82
C LEU A 141 -18.98 -31.88 -2.35
N THR A 142 -18.56 -31.00 -1.44
CA THR A 142 -18.55 -31.28 0.00
C THR A 142 -19.96 -31.60 0.53
N ARG A 143 -20.97 -30.84 0.09
CA ARG A 143 -22.38 -31.11 0.46
C ARG A 143 -22.87 -32.44 -0.10
N SER A 144 -22.50 -32.75 -1.33
CA SER A 144 -22.93 -33.96 -2.04
C SER A 144 -22.24 -35.21 -1.51
N PHE A 145 -20.95 -35.10 -1.16
CA PHE A 145 -20.13 -36.14 -0.57
C PHE A 145 -20.78 -36.78 0.66
N LEU A 146 -21.44 -35.99 1.51
CA LEU A 146 -22.14 -36.50 2.69
C LEU A 146 -23.20 -37.56 2.33
N ARG A 147 -23.78 -37.50 1.13
CA ARG A 147 -24.81 -38.41 0.64
C ARG A 147 -24.26 -39.59 -0.16
N PHE A 148 -22.99 -39.55 -0.56
CA PHE A 148 -22.37 -40.63 -1.33
C PHE A 148 -22.34 -41.92 -0.51
N GLN A 149 -22.75 -43.01 -1.13
CA GLN A 149 -22.70 -44.37 -0.61
C GLN A 149 -21.48 -45.12 -1.14
N SER A 150 -20.94 -44.68 -2.27
CA SER A 150 -19.77 -45.28 -2.91
C SER A 150 -18.93 -44.26 -3.68
N ILE A 151 -17.73 -44.67 -4.07
CA ILE A 151 -16.88 -43.88 -4.97
C ILE A 151 -17.51 -43.69 -6.36
N ASN A 152 -18.44 -44.56 -6.76
CA ASN A 152 -19.12 -44.41 -8.05
C ASN A 152 -20.06 -43.19 -8.08
N ASP A 153 -20.62 -42.81 -6.92
CA ASP A 153 -21.47 -41.61 -6.81
C ASP A 153 -20.69 -40.34 -7.13
N TYR A 154 -19.39 -40.32 -6.81
CA TYR A 154 -18.49 -39.23 -7.19
C TYR A 154 -18.37 -39.12 -8.71
N TYR A 155 -18.13 -40.21 -9.43
CA TYR A 155 -17.97 -40.16 -10.89
C TYR A 155 -19.24 -39.65 -11.57
N LEU A 156 -20.40 -40.16 -11.17
CA LEU A 156 -21.71 -39.71 -11.68
C LEU A 156 -21.96 -38.23 -11.37
N TRP A 157 -21.62 -37.80 -10.17
CA TRP A 157 -21.75 -36.40 -9.76
C TRP A 157 -20.80 -35.51 -10.57
N TRP A 158 -19.55 -35.94 -10.74
CA TRP A 158 -18.51 -35.17 -11.43
C TRP A 158 -18.83 -34.97 -12.90
N GLU A 159 -19.27 -36.01 -13.61
CA GLU A 159 -19.70 -35.90 -15.01
C GLU A 159 -20.83 -34.87 -15.18
N LYS A 160 -21.83 -34.89 -14.28
CA LYS A 160 -22.96 -33.96 -14.33
C LYS A 160 -22.57 -32.50 -14.10
N HIS A 161 -21.57 -32.24 -13.27
CA HIS A 161 -21.20 -30.89 -12.84
C HIS A 161 -19.97 -30.32 -13.56
N TYR A 162 -19.20 -31.15 -14.28
CA TYR A 162 -18.01 -30.73 -15.01
C TYR A 162 -18.16 -30.84 -16.55
N SER A 163 -19.23 -31.47 -17.06
CA SER A 163 -19.50 -31.59 -18.51
C SER A 163 -20.52 -30.57 -19.04
N ALA A 164 -20.64 -29.41 -18.41
CA ALA A 164 -21.46 -28.28 -18.85
C ALA A 164 -20.59 -27.02 -18.99
#